data_AF-A0AAD2JLD7-F1
#
_entry.id   AF-A0AAD2JLD7-F1
#
_cell.length_a   1.000
_cell.length_b   1.000
_cell.length_c   1.000
_cell.angle_alpha   90.00
_cell.angle_beta   90.00
_cell.angle_gamma   90.00
#
_symmetry.space_group_name_H-M   'P 1'
#
loop_
_entity.id
_entity.type
_entity.pdbx_description
1 polymer ?
#
loop_
_entity_poly.entity_id
_entity_poly.type
_entity_poly.pdbx_seq_one_letter_code
_entity_poly.pdbx_strand_id
1 'polypeptide(L)'
;MAAGVRSLTKQPGMSGSEGDFSLLQDALIRHVDCRVRLTPEVREQLEIFQDFLHGHAKRPTTLEELVPGVDLHVGACDAAKSGRGGVWFTDGGEAIVLREPYQEAVKKKVISDHNLTGKLTNSDLALEGTVLHHFVLGKTAQVERKTTYTGYQLLATVQDSERRELLDDIRVVELGIKRGVCPSRVAKAHSVWTTWVAFCDSLTLDPGLSAVNDPLLIVLLFGTQWRHGKIAPSKRQVRGRTAEDAMRQVGQAFSSLGLLDPRMNRYAPGTMDFCWTRLLKSWKKEGPAAQRVRLLPKSLLRQASKLASKPTSTHAAKAMNRLMWLGFFFLLRPGEFLSKAGTQFPFKLKQVFFCINNAEFCGDVIPLHLLDTSLVTFASLIFDKQKNVVPDKKIGLGTSFHGDNPTATLIAIARHLQQSRHTTGE
;
A
#
# COMPACT_ATOMS: atom_id res chain seq x y z
N MET A 1 -5.15 37.28 -23.32
CA MET A 1 -5.20 36.92 -21.88
C MET A 1 -6.46 36.09 -21.67
N ALA A 2 -6.35 34.76 -21.71
CA ALA A 2 -7.49 33.88 -21.50
C ALA A 2 -7.36 33.24 -20.11
N ALA A 3 -8.27 33.60 -19.21
CA ALA A 3 -8.41 32.96 -17.91
C ALA A 3 -8.77 31.49 -18.16
N GLY A 4 -7.85 30.58 -17.84
CA GLY A 4 -8.08 29.14 -17.96
C GLY A 4 -9.22 28.72 -17.03
N VAL A 5 -10.26 28.11 -17.59
CA VAL A 5 -11.33 27.46 -16.83
C VAL A 5 -10.70 26.30 -16.07
N ARG A 6 -10.45 26.52 -14.77
CA ARG A 6 -9.99 25.49 -13.84
C ARG A 6 -11.13 24.51 -13.64
N SER A 7 -10.80 23.22 -13.63
CA SER A 7 -11.73 22.17 -13.21
C SER A 7 -12.47 22.57 -11.94
N LEU A 8 -13.82 22.54 -11.95
CA LEU A 8 -14.66 22.83 -10.79
C LEU A 8 -14.39 21.87 -9.63
N THR A 9 -13.73 20.72 -9.88
CA THR A 9 -13.33 19.77 -8.84
C THR A 9 -12.12 20.19 -8.00
N LYS A 10 -11.44 21.31 -8.32
CA LYS A 10 -10.30 21.85 -7.53
C LYS A 10 -10.53 23.28 -6.99
N GLN A 11 -11.73 23.84 -7.17
CA GLN A 11 -12.16 25.03 -6.43
C GLN A 11 -12.94 24.59 -5.19
N PRO A 12 -13.00 25.39 -4.10
CA PRO A 12 -13.88 25.11 -2.98
C PRO A 12 -15.33 25.23 -3.49
N GLY A 13 -15.83 24.15 -4.09
CA GLY A 13 -17.24 23.97 -4.38
C GLY A 13 -18.02 23.77 -3.08
N MET A 14 -19.33 23.64 -3.19
CA MET A 14 -20.17 23.31 -2.04
C MET A 14 -19.70 22.00 -1.41
N SER A 15 -19.59 21.96 -0.07
CA SER A 15 -19.21 20.75 0.66
C SER A 15 -20.15 19.59 0.27
N GLY A 16 -19.60 18.43 -0.09
CA GLY A 16 -20.36 17.27 -0.55
C GLY A 16 -20.64 17.20 -2.06
N SER A 17 -20.35 18.26 -2.84
CA SER A 17 -20.53 18.23 -4.31
C SER A 17 -19.40 17.53 -5.08
N GLU A 18 -18.44 16.92 -4.38
CA GLU A 18 -17.32 16.22 -5.00
C GLU A 18 -17.82 14.95 -5.72
N GLY A 19 -17.79 14.97 -7.05
CA GLY A 19 -18.33 13.89 -7.90
C GLY A 19 -19.66 14.22 -8.57
N ASP A 20 -20.38 15.24 -8.10
CA ASP A 20 -21.70 15.65 -8.61
C ASP A 20 -21.62 16.59 -9.83
N PHE A 21 -20.46 16.73 -10.45
CA PHE A 21 -20.24 17.65 -11.57
C PHE A 21 -20.26 16.96 -12.94
N SER A 22 -20.78 15.74 -13.08
CA SER A 22 -20.62 14.95 -14.31
C SER A 22 -21.10 15.65 -15.60
N LEU A 23 -22.28 16.30 -15.64
CA LEU A 23 -22.75 17.00 -16.85
C LEU A 23 -22.07 18.37 -17.03
N LEU A 24 -21.85 19.12 -15.94
CA LEU A 24 -21.02 20.34 -15.96
C LEU A 24 -19.61 20.05 -16.49
N GLN A 25 -19.03 18.92 -16.08
CA GLN A 25 -17.71 18.47 -16.47
C GLN A 25 -17.69 17.98 -17.92
N ASP A 26 -18.71 17.24 -18.37
CA ASP A 26 -18.85 16.87 -19.79
C ASP A 26 -18.97 18.12 -20.68
N ALA A 27 -19.75 19.13 -20.27
CA ALA A 27 -19.89 20.39 -21.01
C ALA A 27 -18.59 21.20 -21.04
N LEU A 28 -17.82 21.18 -19.95
CA LEU A 28 -16.50 21.78 -19.86
C LEU A 28 -15.47 21.03 -20.70
N ILE A 29 -15.56 19.71 -20.82
CA ILE A 29 -14.69 18.90 -21.67
C ILE A 29 -14.98 19.16 -23.15
N ARG A 30 -16.26 19.31 -23.53
CA ARG A 30 -16.70 19.46 -24.93
C ARG A 30 -16.77 20.89 -25.45
N HIS A 31 -16.17 21.87 -24.76
CA HIS A 31 -16.18 23.26 -25.19
C HIS A 31 -15.46 23.45 -26.53
N VAL A 32 -15.89 24.44 -27.32
CA VAL A 32 -15.28 24.81 -28.60
C VAL A 32 -14.91 26.29 -28.57
N ASP A 33 -13.70 26.64 -28.97
CA ASP A 33 -13.20 28.03 -29.00
C ASP A 33 -13.42 28.81 -27.68
N CYS A 34 -13.17 28.15 -26.55
CA CYS A 34 -13.41 28.68 -25.20
C CYS A 34 -14.88 29.03 -24.89
N ARG A 35 -15.84 28.55 -25.69
CA ARG A 35 -17.27 28.69 -25.44
C ARG A 35 -17.85 27.34 -25.00
N VAL A 36 -18.49 27.34 -23.83
CA VAL A 36 -19.22 26.18 -23.31
C VAL A 36 -20.65 26.24 -23.84
N ARG A 37 -21.10 25.16 -24.47
CA ARG A 37 -22.49 25.04 -24.89
C ARG A 37 -23.33 24.65 -23.67
N LEU A 38 -24.21 25.55 -23.24
CA LEU A 38 -25.21 25.26 -22.21
C LEU A 38 -26.37 24.51 -22.85
N THR A 39 -26.30 23.17 -22.87
CA THR A 39 -27.46 22.35 -23.19
C THR A 39 -28.54 22.50 -22.10
N PRO A 40 -29.80 22.12 -22.36
CA PRO A 40 -30.84 22.16 -21.34
C PRO A 40 -30.43 21.49 -20.02
N GLU A 41 -29.76 20.34 -20.09
CA GLU A 41 -29.34 19.55 -18.94
C GLU A 41 -28.22 20.25 -18.13
N VAL A 42 -27.27 20.88 -18.83
CA VAL A 42 -26.19 21.66 -18.20
C VAL A 42 -26.75 22.92 -17.53
N ARG A 43 -27.75 23.55 -18.16
CA ARG A 43 -28.45 24.70 -17.60
C ARG A 43 -29.22 24.32 -16.33
N GLU A 44 -29.97 23.23 -16.37
CA GLU A 44 -30.71 22.71 -15.22
C GLU A 44 -29.76 22.43 -14.04
N GLN A 45 -28.62 21.79 -14.30
CA GLN A 45 -27.63 21.56 -13.25
C GLN A 45 -27.05 22.88 -12.70
N LEU A 46 -26.75 23.87 -13.54
CA LEU A 46 -26.31 25.19 -13.07
C LEU A 46 -27.38 25.89 -12.22
N GLU A 47 -28.65 25.80 -12.61
CA GLU A 47 -29.78 26.36 -11.86
C GLU A 47 -29.92 25.69 -10.50
N ILE A 48 -29.80 24.36 -10.41
CA ILE A 48 -29.79 23.61 -9.14
C ILE A 48 -28.64 24.08 -8.23
N PHE A 49 -27.42 24.22 -8.77
CA PHE A 49 -26.28 24.72 -7.99
C PHE A 49 -26.49 26.17 -7.54
N GLN A 50 -27.08 27.02 -8.37
CA GLN A 50 -27.45 28.39 -8.00
C GLN A 50 -28.51 28.39 -6.88
N ASP A 51 -29.51 27.52 -6.94
CA ASP A 51 -30.53 27.40 -5.91
C ASP A 51 -29.95 26.96 -4.57
N PHE A 52 -29.03 26.00 -4.57
CA PHE A 52 -28.29 25.61 -3.36
C PHE A 52 -27.48 26.78 -2.80
N LEU A 53 -26.68 27.45 -3.63
CA LEU A 53 -25.84 28.59 -3.21
C LEU A 53 -26.67 29.76 -2.65
N HIS A 54 -27.79 30.11 -3.30
CA HIS A 54 -28.69 31.16 -2.83
C HIS A 54 -29.51 30.74 -1.61
N GLY A 55 -29.78 29.44 -1.45
CA GLY A 55 -30.43 28.88 -0.26
C GLY A 55 -29.57 29.01 0.99
N HIS A 56 -28.27 28.78 0.88
CA HIS A 56 -27.33 28.92 2.01
C HIS A 56 -27.17 30.36 2.50
N ALA A 57 -27.33 31.37 1.63
CA ALA A 57 -27.25 32.78 2.04
C ALA A 57 -28.45 33.26 2.89
N LYS A 58 -29.55 32.49 2.93
CA LYS A 58 -30.79 32.87 3.60
C LYS A 58 -30.96 32.30 5.00
N ARG A 59 -30.04 31.43 5.46
CA ARG A 59 -30.13 30.78 6.76
C ARG A 59 -28.77 30.47 7.38
N PRO A 60 -28.68 30.32 8.70
CA PRO A 60 -27.46 29.83 9.36
C PRO A 60 -27.07 28.42 8.85
N THR A 61 -25.77 28.19 8.69
CA THR A 61 -25.15 26.87 8.42
C THR A 61 -25.05 26.09 9.72
N THR A 62 -25.50 24.82 9.74
CA THR A 62 -25.37 23.98 10.95
C THR A 62 -24.04 23.21 10.96
N LEU A 63 -23.60 22.77 12.15
CA LEU A 63 -22.33 22.08 12.30
C LEU A 63 -22.27 20.79 11.48
N GLU A 64 -23.39 20.05 11.38
CA GLU A 64 -23.48 18.82 10.59
C GLU A 64 -23.33 19.04 9.07
N GLU A 65 -23.52 20.26 8.58
CA GLU A 65 -23.28 20.63 7.17
C GLU A 65 -21.79 20.83 6.87
N LEU A 66 -20.97 21.06 7.91
CA LEU A 66 -19.52 21.26 7.80
C LEU A 66 -18.73 20.00 8.19
N VAL A 67 -19.23 19.25 9.16
CA VAL A 67 -18.62 18.04 9.69
C VAL A 67 -19.71 16.98 9.78
N PRO A 68 -19.61 15.85 9.05
CA PRO A 68 -20.60 14.78 9.13
C PRO A 68 -20.85 14.39 10.59
N GLY A 69 -22.13 14.39 10.98
CA GLY A 69 -22.58 13.99 12.31
C GLY A 69 -22.62 12.46 12.45
N VAL A 70 -23.22 11.99 13.54
CA VAL A 70 -23.54 10.56 13.68
C VAL A 70 -24.61 10.19 12.64
N ASP A 71 -24.46 9.04 11.99
CA ASP A 71 -25.42 8.57 10.99
C ASP A 71 -26.78 8.31 11.65
N LEU A 72 -27.78 9.14 11.34
CA LEU A 72 -29.12 9.05 11.92
C LEU A 72 -30.05 8.17 11.08
N HIS A 73 -29.75 8.00 9.80
CA HIS A 73 -30.44 7.05 8.93
C HIS A 73 -29.41 6.17 8.24
N VAL A 74 -29.52 4.85 8.45
CA VAL A 74 -28.56 3.86 7.94
C VAL A 74 -29.28 2.96 6.97
N GLY A 75 -28.79 2.90 5.74
CA GLY A 75 -29.41 2.17 4.65
C GLY A 75 -28.46 1.22 3.95
N ALA A 76 -29.05 0.26 3.27
CA ALA A 76 -28.35 -0.61 2.33
C ALA A 76 -29.20 -0.75 1.07
N CYS A 77 -28.57 -0.57 -0.09
CA CYS A 77 -29.21 -0.67 -1.39
C CYS A 77 -28.47 -1.65 -2.28
N ASP A 78 -29.21 -2.38 -3.11
CA ASP A 78 -28.68 -3.20 -4.17
C ASP A 78 -29.54 -3.06 -5.43
N ALA A 79 -28.91 -3.23 -6.59
CA ALA A 79 -29.60 -3.24 -7.86
C ALA A 79 -28.91 -4.18 -8.85
N ALA A 80 -29.73 -4.94 -9.55
CA ALA A 80 -29.31 -5.86 -10.60
C ALA A 80 -30.32 -5.82 -11.76
N LYS A 81 -30.02 -6.51 -12.86
CA LYS A 81 -30.91 -6.60 -14.03
C LYS A 81 -32.36 -6.96 -13.66
N SER A 82 -32.58 -7.77 -12.62
CA SER A 82 -33.92 -8.18 -12.18
C SER A 82 -34.71 -7.06 -11.50
N GLY A 83 -34.05 -6.11 -10.84
CA GLY A 83 -34.68 -5.04 -10.06
C GLY A 83 -33.71 -4.35 -9.11
N ARG A 84 -34.25 -3.40 -8.36
CA ARG A 84 -33.56 -2.60 -7.34
C ARG A 84 -34.30 -2.68 -6.02
N GLY A 85 -33.59 -2.49 -4.93
CA GLY A 85 -34.20 -2.49 -3.62
C GLY A 85 -33.22 -2.10 -2.53
N GLY A 86 -33.74 -2.00 -1.32
CA GLY A 86 -32.95 -1.64 -0.17
C GLY A 86 -33.80 -1.49 1.08
N VAL A 87 -33.12 -1.27 2.20
CA VAL A 87 -33.74 -0.97 3.48
C VAL A 87 -33.11 0.29 4.05
N TRP A 88 -33.92 1.17 4.64
CA TRP A 88 -33.47 2.23 5.53
C TRP A 88 -33.91 1.93 6.94
N PHE A 89 -33.00 2.06 7.88
CA PHE A 89 -33.30 2.14 9.31
C PHE A 89 -33.26 3.61 9.70
N THR A 90 -34.41 4.14 10.08
CA THR A 90 -34.54 5.55 10.44
C THR A 90 -34.21 5.79 11.91
N ASP A 91 -33.92 7.05 12.25
CA ASP A 91 -33.71 7.55 13.61
C ASP A 91 -34.85 7.17 14.59
N GLY A 92 -36.08 7.02 14.08
CA GLY A 92 -37.24 6.58 14.87
C GLY A 92 -37.32 5.07 15.13
N GLY A 93 -36.37 4.29 14.63
CA GLY A 93 -36.38 2.82 14.71
C GLY A 93 -37.28 2.14 13.66
N GLU A 94 -37.89 2.90 12.74
CA GLU A 94 -38.71 2.36 11.66
C GLU A 94 -37.85 1.91 10.48
N ALA A 95 -38.22 0.79 9.87
CA ALA A 95 -37.57 0.26 8.67
C ALA A 95 -38.40 0.58 7.42
N ILE A 96 -37.79 1.28 6.46
CA ILE A 96 -38.39 1.53 5.14
C ILE A 96 -37.79 0.54 4.15
N VAL A 97 -38.62 -0.36 3.62
CA VAL A 97 -38.18 -1.39 2.67
C VAL A 97 -38.67 -1.04 1.28
N LEU A 98 -37.74 -1.05 0.32
CA LEU A 98 -38.01 -0.84 -1.09
C LEU A 98 -37.62 -2.09 -1.88
N ARG A 99 -38.51 -2.51 -2.77
CA ARG A 99 -38.22 -3.51 -3.79
C ARG A 99 -39.01 -3.21 -5.04
N GLU A 100 -38.32 -2.93 -6.13
CA GLU A 100 -38.94 -2.55 -7.39
C GLU A 100 -38.28 -3.26 -8.57
N PRO A 101 -39.04 -4.00 -9.40
CA PRO A 101 -38.49 -4.61 -10.60
C PRO A 101 -38.25 -3.55 -11.68
N TYR A 102 -37.14 -3.69 -12.42
CA TYR A 102 -36.93 -2.86 -13.60
C TYR A 102 -37.94 -3.19 -14.71
N GLN A 103 -38.36 -2.18 -15.47
CA GLN A 103 -39.19 -2.40 -16.66
C GLN A 103 -38.43 -3.21 -17.72
N GLU A 104 -39.14 -4.01 -18.52
CA GLU A 104 -38.52 -4.85 -19.57
C GLU A 104 -37.70 -4.04 -20.58
N ALA A 105 -38.11 -2.80 -20.87
CA ALA A 105 -37.36 -1.89 -21.73
C ALA A 105 -35.97 -1.55 -21.18
N VAL A 106 -35.81 -1.52 -19.85
CA VAL A 106 -34.52 -1.31 -19.17
C VAL A 106 -33.74 -2.62 -19.16
N LYS A 107 -34.37 -3.74 -18.77
CA LYS A 107 -33.70 -5.06 -18.72
C LYS A 107 -33.10 -5.47 -20.06
N LYS A 108 -33.77 -5.17 -21.18
CA LYS A 108 -33.29 -5.44 -22.55
C LYS A 108 -32.09 -4.59 -22.97
N LYS A 109 -31.79 -3.49 -22.25
CA LYS A 109 -30.62 -2.65 -22.51
C LYS A 109 -29.41 -3.04 -21.65
N VAL A 110 -29.59 -3.92 -20.66
CA VAL A 110 -28.50 -4.34 -19.76
C VAL A 110 -27.55 -5.30 -20.48
N ILE A 111 -26.25 -5.03 -20.37
CA ILE A 111 -25.18 -5.91 -20.83
C ILE A 111 -25.24 -7.21 -20.01
N SER A 112 -25.35 -8.33 -20.71
CA SER A 112 -25.39 -9.67 -20.10
C SER A 112 -24.88 -10.70 -21.10
N ASP A 113 -24.68 -11.93 -20.66
CA ASP A 113 -24.21 -13.03 -21.51
C ASP A 113 -25.11 -13.27 -22.75
N HIS A 114 -26.40 -12.90 -22.65
CA HIS A 114 -27.38 -12.99 -23.74
C HIS A 114 -27.60 -11.66 -24.49
N ASN A 115 -26.92 -10.59 -24.10
CA ASN A 115 -27.03 -9.25 -24.71
C ASN A 115 -25.71 -8.49 -24.57
N LEU A 116 -24.70 -8.91 -25.34
CA LEU A 116 -23.34 -8.35 -25.28
C LEU A 116 -23.24 -6.92 -25.84
N THR A 117 -24.24 -6.48 -26.62
CA THR A 117 -24.32 -5.13 -27.21
C THR A 117 -25.24 -4.19 -26.42
N GLY A 118 -25.58 -4.56 -25.18
CA GLY A 118 -26.32 -3.72 -24.26
C GLY A 118 -25.65 -2.35 -24.04
N LYS A 119 -26.45 -1.37 -23.59
CA LYS A 119 -26.01 0.01 -23.32
C LYS A 119 -25.97 0.36 -21.84
N LEU A 120 -26.49 -0.51 -20.97
CA LEU A 120 -26.52 -0.31 -19.52
C LEU A 120 -25.68 -1.38 -18.83
N THR A 121 -24.84 -0.98 -17.89
CA THR A 121 -24.04 -1.86 -17.04
C THR A 121 -24.73 -2.09 -15.70
N ASN A 122 -24.29 -3.10 -14.94
CA ASN A 122 -24.73 -3.25 -13.55
C ASN A 122 -24.36 -2.04 -12.69
N SER A 123 -23.27 -1.34 -12.99
CA SER A 123 -22.88 -0.11 -12.29
C SER A 123 -23.88 1.03 -12.53
N ASP A 124 -24.41 1.16 -13.75
CA ASP A 124 -25.46 2.14 -14.05
C ASP A 124 -26.74 1.85 -13.26
N LEU A 125 -27.09 0.56 -13.10
CA LEU A 125 -28.22 0.14 -12.28
C LEU A 125 -27.97 0.37 -10.79
N ALA A 126 -26.75 0.14 -10.30
CA ALA A 126 -26.37 0.39 -8.91
C ALA A 126 -26.44 1.88 -8.56
N LEU A 127 -25.99 2.75 -9.48
CA LEU A 127 -26.08 4.20 -9.32
C LEU A 127 -27.55 4.66 -9.27
N GLU A 128 -28.37 4.22 -10.24
CA GLU A 128 -29.80 4.56 -10.28
C GLU A 128 -30.56 4.06 -9.05
N GLY A 129 -30.28 2.81 -8.63
CA GLY A 129 -30.85 2.24 -7.41
C GLY A 129 -30.49 3.05 -6.17
N THR A 130 -29.25 3.55 -6.08
CA THR A 130 -28.80 4.39 -4.97
C THR A 130 -29.52 5.75 -4.95
N VAL A 131 -29.73 6.38 -6.12
CA VAL A 131 -30.50 7.63 -6.22
C VAL A 131 -31.94 7.42 -5.77
N LEU A 132 -32.60 6.35 -6.23
CA LEU A 132 -33.96 6.04 -5.79
C LEU A 132 -34.01 5.73 -4.29
N HIS A 133 -33.02 5.01 -3.75
CA HIS A 133 -32.92 4.69 -2.34
C HIS A 133 -32.95 5.97 -1.48
N HIS A 134 -32.14 6.97 -1.82
CA HIS A 134 -32.12 8.26 -1.11
C HIS A 134 -33.39 9.09 -1.35
N PHE A 135 -33.96 9.02 -2.56
CA PHE A 135 -35.24 9.70 -2.85
C PHE A 135 -36.37 9.19 -1.95
N VAL A 136 -36.46 7.87 -1.75
CA VAL A 136 -37.46 7.27 -0.86
C VAL A 136 -37.28 7.73 0.58
N LEU A 137 -36.04 7.77 1.09
CA LEU A 137 -35.76 8.30 2.43
C LEU A 137 -36.21 9.76 2.56
N GLY A 138 -35.88 10.62 1.58
CA GLY A 138 -36.26 12.03 1.60
C GLY A 138 -37.77 12.29 1.53
N LYS A 139 -38.56 11.32 1.04
CA LYS A 139 -40.03 11.39 1.02
C LYS A 139 -40.69 10.87 2.29
N THR A 140 -40.00 10.02 3.04
CA THR A 140 -40.60 9.24 4.14
C THR A 140 -40.06 9.64 5.51
N ALA A 141 -38.88 10.24 5.58
CA ALA A 141 -38.25 10.67 6.81
C ALA A 141 -37.78 12.13 6.73
N GLN A 142 -37.70 12.79 7.89
CA GLN A 142 -37.03 14.09 7.99
C GLN A 142 -35.51 13.89 7.89
N VAL A 143 -34.96 14.26 6.74
CA VAL A 143 -33.53 14.13 6.41
C VAL A 143 -32.77 15.45 6.50
N GLU A 144 -33.47 16.56 6.74
CA GLU A 144 -32.87 17.88 6.76
C GLU A 144 -31.76 17.96 7.82
N ARG A 145 -30.53 18.30 7.40
CA ARG A 145 -29.35 18.45 8.27
C ARG A 145 -28.93 17.17 9.01
N LYS A 146 -29.31 16.01 8.50
CA LYS A 146 -28.90 14.71 9.04
C LYS A 146 -27.91 14.03 8.11
N THR A 147 -26.90 13.38 8.68
CA THR A 147 -25.99 12.52 7.93
C THR A 147 -26.66 11.16 7.73
N THR A 148 -26.65 10.67 6.49
CA THR A 148 -27.21 9.37 6.10
C THR A 148 -26.10 8.49 5.54
N TYR A 149 -26.08 7.22 5.94
CA TYR A 149 -25.09 6.27 5.46
C TYR A 149 -25.75 5.20 4.59
N THR A 150 -25.22 4.96 3.40
CA THR A 150 -25.63 3.85 2.52
C THR A 150 -24.47 2.89 2.31
N GLY A 151 -24.60 1.65 2.77
CA GLY A 151 -23.58 0.61 2.60
C GLY A 151 -23.86 -0.33 1.41
N TYR A 152 -22.79 -0.81 0.76
CA TYR A 152 -22.85 -1.92 -0.19
C TYR A 152 -22.60 -3.27 0.52
N GLN A 153 -23.59 -4.15 0.46
CA GLN A 153 -23.67 -5.60 0.71
C GLN A 153 -22.92 -6.32 1.87
N LEU A 154 -22.05 -5.68 2.66
CA LEU A 154 -21.35 -6.35 3.77
C LEU A 154 -22.05 -6.25 5.13
N LEU A 155 -23.11 -5.44 5.26
CA LEU A 155 -23.74 -5.12 6.56
C LEU A 155 -25.17 -5.66 6.71
N ALA A 156 -25.75 -6.25 5.66
CA ALA A 156 -27.18 -6.58 5.59
C ALA A 156 -27.58 -7.86 6.34
N THR A 157 -26.62 -8.67 6.81
CA THR A 157 -26.88 -9.99 7.42
C THR A 157 -26.46 -10.12 8.88
N VAL A 158 -26.02 -9.03 9.52
CA VAL A 158 -25.38 -9.06 10.85
C VAL A 158 -26.28 -8.34 11.88
N GLN A 159 -26.46 -8.93 13.07
CA GLN A 159 -27.27 -8.35 14.15
C GLN A 159 -26.67 -7.02 14.63
N ASP A 160 -27.49 -6.08 15.13
CA ASP A 160 -27.10 -4.68 15.40
C ASP A 160 -25.92 -4.54 16.39
N SER A 161 -25.77 -5.47 17.34
CA SER A 161 -24.64 -5.51 18.28
C SER A 161 -23.32 -5.94 17.61
N GLU A 162 -23.40 -6.88 16.68
CA GLU A 162 -22.26 -7.41 15.90
C GLU A 162 -21.87 -6.45 14.75
N ARG A 163 -22.81 -5.62 14.27
CA ARG A 163 -22.58 -4.64 13.19
C ARG A 163 -21.64 -3.51 13.61
N ARG A 164 -21.75 -3.02 14.85
CA ARG A 164 -20.85 -1.99 15.40
C ARG A 164 -19.44 -2.52 15.59
N GLU A 165 -19.33 -3.74 16.12
CA GLU A 165 -18.06 -4.45 16.27
C GLU A 165 -17.41 -4.71 14.90
N LEU A 166 -18.20 -5.14 13.91
CA LEU A 166 -17.73 -5.35 12.54
C LEU A 166 -17.30 -4.05 11.82
N LEU A 167 -17.99 -2.93 12.06
CA LEU A 167 -17.60 -1.62 11.52
C LEU A 167 -16.32 -1.09 12.16
N ASP A 168 -16.17 -1.28 13.48
CA ASP A 168 -14.92 -1.01 14.17
C ASP A 168 -13.81 -1.95 13.66
N ASP A 169 -14.09 -3.21 13.41
CA ASP A 169 -13.16 -4.17 12.82
C ASP A 169 -12.76 -3.79 11.39
N ILE A 170 -13.69 -3.36 10.54
CA ILE A 170 -13.39 -2.86 9.18
C ILE A 170 -12.50 -1.61 9.27
N ARG A 171 -12.84 -0.66 10.15
CA ARG A 171 -11.99 0.52 10.39
C ARG A 171 -10.63 0.13 10.94
N VAL A 172 -10.55 -0.88 11.81
CA VAL A 172 -9.31 -1.46 12.33
C VAL A 172 -8.53 -2.18 11.23
N VAL A 173 -9.20 -2.82 10.26
CA VAL A 173 -8.57 -3.46 9.09
C VAL A 173 -8.03 -2.39 8.15
N GLU A 174 -8.79 -1.35 7.81
CA GLU A 174 -8.31 -0.24 6.97
C GLU A 174 -7.18 0.53 7.66
N LEU A 175 -7.33 0.83 8.95
CA LEU A 175 -6.30 1.45 9.76
C LEU A 175 -5.10 0.49 9.93
N GLY A 176 -5.32 -0.81 9.97
CA GLY A 176 -4.32 -1.87 10.02
C GLY A 176 -3.52 -1.98 8.72
N ILE A 177 -4.20 -1.90 7.56
CA ILE A 177 -3.59 -1.80 6.23
C ILE A 177 -2.74 -0.53 6.14
N LYS A 178 -3.27 0.61 6.63
CA LYS A 178 -2.54 1.89 6.72
C LYS A 178 -1.35 1.82 7.70
N ARG A 179 -1.49 1.14 8.85
CA ARG A 179 -0.45 0.91 9.88
C ARG A 179 0.62 -0.10 9.43
N GLY A 180 0.29 -1.01 8.52
CA GLY A 180 1.22 -1.96 7.90
C GLY A 180 2.31 -1.29 7.06
N VAL A 181 2.17 0.01 6.78
CA VAL A 181 3.12 0.83 6.03
C VAL A 181 3.57 2.00 6.91
N CYS A 182 4.87 2.24 7.05
CA CYS A 182 5.33 3.33 7.92
C CYS A 182 4.80 4.71 7.43
N PRO A 183 4.44 5.65 8.32
CA PRO A 183 3.78 6.92 7.93
C PRO A 183 4.53 7.71 6.85
N SER A 184 5.86 7.69 6.88
CA SER A 184 6.71 8.33 5.86
C SER A 184 6.59 7.69 4.47
N ARG A 185 6.27 6.39 4.38
CA ARG A 185 5.99 5.71 3.11
C ARG A 185 4.60 6.06 2.58
N VAL A 186 3.60 6.24 3.46
CA VAL A 186 2.25 6.67 3.08
C VAL A 186 2.30 8.09 2.50
N ALA A 187 2.95 9.03 3.18
CA ALA A 187 3.12 10.40 2.70
C ALA A 187 3.85 10.46 1.35
N LYS A 188 4.86 9.59 1.15
CA LYS A 188 5.58 9.48 -0.13
C LYS A 188 4.69 8.94 -1.24
N ALA A 189 3.88 7.91 -0.96
CA ALA A 189 2.94 7.34 -1.93
C ALA A 189 1.89 8.38 -2.35
N HIS A 190 1.35 9.13 -1.39
CA HIS A 190 0.42 10.22 -1.68
C HIS A 190 1.06 11.29 -2.56
N SER A 191 2.28 11.75 -2.25
CA SER A 191 2.99 12.74 -3.07
C SER A 191 3.27 12.26 -4.50
N VAL A 192 3.65 10.99 -4.67
CA VAL A 192 3.82 10.37 -5.99
C VAL A 192 2.50 10.32 -6.73
N TRP A 193 1.41 9.95 -6.06
CA TRP A 193 0.07 9.91 -6.64
C TRP A 193 -0.41 11.30 -7.10
N THR A 194 -0.20 12.34 -6.30
CA THR A 194 -0.50 13.72 -6.71
C THR A 194 0.25 14.12 -7.98
N THR A 195 1.52 13.70 -8.10
CA THR A 195 2.33 13.97 -9.30
C THR A 195 1.85 13.14 -10.50
N TRP A 196 1.40 11.91 -10.26
CA TRP A 196 0.77 11.06 -11.28
C TRP A 196 -0.50 11.70 -11.83
N VAL A 197 -1.40 12.17 -10.96
CA VAL A 197 -2.62 12.89 -11.37
C VAL A 197 -2.26 14.10 -12.23
N ALA A 198 -1.32 14.94 -11.81
CA ALA A 198 -0.89 16.11 -12.60
C ALA A 198 -0.25 15.72 -13.95
N PHE A 199 0.43 14.57 -14.02
CA PHE A 199 0.98 14.04 -15.25
C PHE A 199 -0.13 13.54 -16.20
N CYS A 200 -1.13 12.81 -15.69
CA CYS A 200 -2.29 12.38 -16.47
C CYS A 200 -3.09 13.60 -16.97
N ASP A 201 -3.32 14.60 -16.11
CA ASP A 201 -3.96 15.86 -16.48
C ASP A 201 -3.23 16.53 -17.67
N SER A 202 -1.88 16.51 -17.68
CA SER A 202 -1.07 17.09 -18.76
C SER A 202 -1.18 16.34 -20.11
N LEU A 203 -1.63 15.09 -20.08
CA LEU A 203 -1.89 14.26 -21.25
C LEU A 203 -3.38 14.13 -21.57
N THR A 204 -4.25 14.88 -20.86
CA THR A 204 -5.71 14.79 -20.96
C THR A 204 -6.24 13.36 -20.72
N LEU A 205 -5.61 12.63 -19.79
CA LEU A 205 -5.98 11.27 -19.39
C LEU A 205 -6.56 11.27 -17.98
N ASP A 206 -7.47 10.34 -17.70
CA ASP A 206 -7.91 10.09 -16.33
C ASP A 206 -6.83 9.34 -15.53
N PRO A 207 -6.64 9.60 -14.22
CA PRO A 207 -5.61 8.93 -13.43
C PRO A 207 -5.76 7.41 -13.32
N GLY A 208 -6.98 6.88 -13.52
CA GLY A 208 -7.29 5.45 -13.58
C GLY A 208 -7.01 4.81 -14.94
N LEU A 209 -6.67 5.62 -15.96
CA LEU A 209 -6.42 5.21 -17.35
C LEU A 209 -7.54 4.35 -17.96
N SER A 210 -8.78 4.59 -17.56
CA SER A 210 -9.95 3.83 -17.99
C SER A 210 -10.18 3.83 -19.50
N ALA A 211 -9.79 4.92 -20.19
CA ALA A 211 -9.88 5.05 -21.64
C ALA A 211 -8.68 4.48 -22.41
N VAL A 212 -7.64 3.98 -21.71
CA VAL A 212 -6.39 3.54 -22.33
C VAL A 212 -6.35 2.01 -22.39
N ASN A 213 -6.33 1.47 -23.62
CA ASN A 213 -6.29 0.02 -23.86
C ASN A 213 -5.04 -0.67 -23.30
N ASP A 214 -3.89 0.01 -23.30
CA ASP A 214 -2.64 -0.47 -22.70
C ASP A 214 -2.05 0.59 -21.75
N PRO A 215 -2.41 0.56 -20.46
CA PRO A 215 -2.00 1.56 -19.49
C PRO A 215 -0.49 1.49 -19.16
N LEU A 216 0.17 0.38 -19.48
CA LEU A 216 1.58 0.18 -19.17
C LEU A 216 2.46 1.28 -19.79
N LEU A 217 2.23 1.61 -21.07
CA LEU A 217 3.04 2.61 -21.77
C LEU A 217 3.02 3.98 -21.07
N ILE A 218 1.87 4.37 -20.52
CA ILE A 218 1.71 5.63 -19.79
C ILE A 218 2.50 5.61 -18.48
N VAL A 219 2.48 4.48 -17.76
CA VAL A 219 3.30 4.28 -16.55
C VAL A 219 4.80 4.29 -16.88
N LEU A 220 5.22 3.70 -17.99
CA LEU A 220 6.61 3.72 -18.46
C LEU A 220 7.07 5.13 -18.86
N LEU A 221 6.19 5.90 -19.52
CA LEU A 221 6.44 7.30 -19.88
C LEU A 221 6.59 8.17 -18.63
N PHE A 222 5.67 8.04 -17.67
CA PHE A 222 5.76 8.70 -16.37
C PHE A 222 7.10 8.41 -15.69
N GLY A 223 7.47 7.13 -15.59
CA GLY A 223 8.74 6.70 -15.02
C GLY A 223 9.97 7.33 -15.70
N THR A 224 9.94 7.40 -17.03
CA THR A 224 11.04 7.98 -17.82
C THR A 224 11.13 9.49 -17.62
N GLN A 225 10.00 10.21 -17.63
CA GLN A 225 9.98 11.65 -17.36
C GLN A 225 10.39 11.97 -15.92
N TRP A 226 9.99 11.12 -14.96
CA TRP A 226 10.43 11.23 -13.57
C TRP A 226 11.94 11.04 -13.47
N ARG A 227 12.48 10.01 -14.12
CA ARG A 227 13.91 9.73 -14.14
C ARG A 227 14.72 10.91 -14.68
N HIS A 228 14.26 11.54 -15.77
CA HIS A 228 14.94 12.71 -16.36
C HIS A 228 14.72 14.01 -15.57
N GLY A 229 13.91 13.99 -14.51
CA GLY A 229 13.68 15.15 -13.67
C GLY A 229 12.62 16.13 -14.20
N LYS A 230 11.91 15.80 -15.29
CA LYS A 230 10.87 16.67 -15.84
C LYS A 230 9.71 16.85 -14.84
N ILE A 231 9.25 15.73 -14.30
CA ILE A 231 8.12 15.69 -13.34
C ILE A 231 8.56 15.38 -11.90
N ALA A 232 9.80 14.96 -11.68
CA ALA A 232 10.27 14.67 -10.33
C ALA A 232 10.30 15.95 -9.45
N PRO A 233 9.99 15.86 -8.16
CA PRO A 233 10.01 17.01 -7.24
C PRO A 233 11.35 17.76 -7.21
N SER A 234 12.47 17.03 -7.36
CA SER A 234 13.81 17.62 -7.38
C SER A 234 14.14 18.41 -8.64
N LYS A 235 13.33 18.31 -9.70
CA LYS A 235 13.56 18.88 -11.03
C LYS A 235 14.94 18.56 -11.64
N ARG A 236 15.52 17.42 -11.22
CA ARG A 236 16.84 16.94 -11.63
C ARG A 236 16.76 15.47 -11.97
N GLN A 237 17.65 15.00 -12.84
CA GLN A 237 17.76 13.59 -13.16
C GLN A 237 17.99 12.76 -11.88
N VAL A 238 17.21 11.70 -11.70
CA VAL A 238 17.29 10.80 -10.54
C VAL A 238 17.76 9.40 -10.95
N ARG A 239 18.17 8.61 -9.96
CA ARG A 239 18.59 7.22 -10.17
C ARG A 239 17.42 6.37 -10.65
N GLY A 240 17.70 5.34 -11.46
CA GLY A 240 16.68 4.42 -11.97
C GLY A 240 15.80 3.81 -10.88
N ARG A 241 16.40 3.43 -9.74
CA ARG A 241 15.65 2.91 -8.57
C ARG A 241 14.64 3.90 -7.99
N THR A 242 14.94 5.20 -8.02
CA THR A 242 14.03 6.24 -7.51
C THR A 242 12.83 6.39 -8.42
N ALA A 243 13.04 6.35 -9.74
CA ALA A 243 11.95 6.37 -10.71
C ALA A 243 11.11 5.08 -10.66
N GLU A 244 11.76 3.92 -10.56
CA GLU A 244 11.10 2.62 -10.36
C GLU A 244 10.21 2.62 -9.11
N ASP A 245 10.72 3.14 -7.98
CA ASP A 245 9.94 3.25 -6.74
C ASP A 245 8.69 4.13 -6.92
N ALA A 246 8.77 5.20 -7.72
CA ALA A 246 7.61 6.06 -8.01
C ALA A 246 6.58 5.32 -8.87
N MET A 247 7.02 4.70 -9.97
CA MET A 247 6.14 3.90 -10.83
C MET A 247 5.50 2.72 -10.07
N ARG A 248 6.24 2.08 -9.15
CA ARG A 248 5.71 1.01 -8.28
C ARG A 248 4.59 1.53 -7.37
N GLN A 249 4.73 2.73 -6.82
CA GLN A 249 3.68 3.34 -5.99
C GLN A 249 2.41 3.62 -6.80
N VAL A 250 2.55 4.04 -8.07
CA VAL A 250 1.40 4.17 -8.99
C VAL A 250 0.72 2.82 -9.20
N GLY A 251 1.47 1.77 -9.55
CA GLY A 251 0.88 0.43 -9.75
C GLY A 251 0.21 -0.14 -8.50
N GLN A 252 0.80 0.09 -7.32
CA GLN A 252 0.18 -0.29 -6.04
C GLN A 252 -1.12 0.48 -5.77
N ALA A 253 -1.20 1.76 -6.16
CA ALA A 253 -2.43 2.53 -6.04
C ALA A 253 -3.55 1.97 -6.94
N PHE A 254 -3.23 1.51 -8.15
CA PHE A 254 -4.19 0.78 -8.99
C PHE A 254 -4.75 -0.45 -8.26
N SER A 255 -3.88 -1.27 -7.66
CA SER A 255 -4.32 -2.43 -6.88
C SER A 255 -5.17 -2.06 -5.67
N SER A 256 -4.82 -0.97 -4.96
CA SER A 256 -5.62 -0.48 -3.83
C SER A 256 -7.00 0.02 -4.24
N LEU A 257 -7.16 0.47 -5.50
CA LEU A 257 -8.45 0.84 -6.09
C LEU A 257 -9.20 -0.35 -6.71
N GLY A 258 -8.70 -1.58 -6.52
CA GLY A 258 -9.28 -2.79 -7.11
C GLY A 258 -9.01 -2.97 -8.60
N LEU A 259 -8.14 -2.15 -9.20
CA LEU A 259 -7.77 -2.23 -10.60
C LEU A 259 -6.54 -3.14 -10.80
N LEU A 260 -6.40 -3.68 -12.02
CA LEU A 260 -5.21 -4.43 -12.39
C LEU A 260 -3.99 -3.50 -12.38
N ASP A 261 -2.92 -3.89 -11.67
CA ASP A 261 -1.65 -3.15 -11.67
C ASP A 261 -1.05 -3.17 -13.09
N PRO A 262 -0.91 -2.00 -13.77
CA PRO A 262 -0.43 -1.94 -15.16
C PRO A 262 0.98 -2.53 -15.38
N ARG A 263 1.75 -2.74 -14.30
CA ARG A 263 3.11 -3.30 -14.35
C ARG A 263 3.13 -4.82 -14.43
N MET A 264 2.00 -5.47 -14.12
CA MET A 264 1.86 -6.92 -14.13
C MET A 264 1.52 -7.39 -15.53
N ASN A 265 1.98 -8.58 -15.88
CA ASN A 265 1.68 -9.20 -17.15
C ASN A 265 0.20 -9.61 -17.18
N ARG A 266 -0.57 -8.98 -18.08
CA ARG A 266 -2.00 -9.25 -18.31
C ARG A 266 -2.31 -10.69 -18.72
N TYR A 267 -1.35 -11.40 -19.33
CA TYR A 267 -1.52 -12.76 -19.84
C TYR A 267 -0.88 -13.84 -18.94
N ALA A 268 -0.06 -13.43 -17.96
CA ALA A 268 0.60 -14.35 -17.04
C ALA A 268 0.55 -13.77 -15.61
N PRO A 269 -0.55 -14.06 -14.87
CA PRO A 269 -0.77 -13.55 -13.52
C PRO A 269 0.43 -13.80 -12.59
N GLY A 270 0.80 -12.79 -11.81
CA GLY A 270 1.92 -12.87 -10.86
C GLY A 270 3.31 -12.62 -11.47
N THR A 271 3.42 -12.37 -12.77
CA THR A 271 4.68 -12.01 -13.43
C THR A 271 4.72 -10.53 -13.82
N MET A 272 5.91 -9.93 -13.81
CA MET A 272 6.11 -8.55 -14.26
C MET A 272 6.12 -8.47 -15.79
N ASP A 273 5.64 -7.36 -16.33
CA ASP A 273 5.64 -7.15 -17.77
C ASP A 273 7.08 -7.12 -18.36
N PHE A 274 7.21 -7.60 -19.60
CA PHE A 274 8.48 -7.68 -20.33
C PHE A 274 9.08 -6.29 -20.61
N CYS A 275 8.28 -5.33 -21.06
CA CYS A 275 8.70 -3.97 -21.39
C CYS A 275 9.16 -3.22 -20.13
N TRP A 276 8.41 -3.37 -19.03
CA TRP A 276 8.82 -2.89 -17.71
C TRP A 276 10.20 -3.42 -17.32
N THR A 277 10.37 -4.75 -17.37
CA THR A 277 11.61 -5.41 -16.95
C THR A 277 12.81 -4.97 -17.79
N ARG A 278 12.60 -4.76 -19.10
CA ARG A 278 13.66 -4.34 -20.03
C ARG A 278 14.08 -2.88 -19.80
N LEU A 279 13.12 -1.99 -19.53
CA LEU A 279 13.40 -0.58 -19.20
C LEU A 279 14.21 -0.45 -17.91
N LEU A 280 13.85 -1.18 -16.85
CA LEU A 280 14.62 -1.15 -15.61
C LEU A 280 16.05 -1.68 -15.79
N LYS A 281 16.22 -2.72 -16.62
CA LYS A 281 17.54 -3.24 -16.97
C LYS A 281 18.39 -2.21 -17.71
N SER A 282 17.83 -1.41 -18.62
CA SER A 282 18.61 -0.36 -19.31
C SER A 282 19.04 0.73 -18.32
N TRP A 283 18.16 1.20 -17.44
CA TRP A 283 18.51 2.19 -16.43
C TRP A 283 19.59 1.72 -15.46
N LYS A 284 19.61 0.42 -15.14
CA LYS A 284 20.66 -0.18 -14.32
C LYS A 284 22.02 -0.21 -15.03
N LYS A 285 22.05 -0.41 -16.35
CA LYS A 285 23.30 -0.38 -17.15
C LYS A 285 23.85 1.04 -17.31
N GLU A 286 22.97 2.03 -17.45
CA GLU A 286 23.35 3.45 -17.61
C GLU A 286 23.77 4.12 -16.30
N GLY A 287 23.34 3.59 -15.15
CA GLY A 287 23.58 4.22 -13.85
C GLY A 287 25.02 4.08 -13.34
N PRO A 288 25.53 5.05 -12.55
CA PRO A 288 26.82 4.90 -11.90
C PRO A 288 26.81 3.71 -10.93
N ALA A 289 27.95 3.05 -10.77
CA ALA A 289 28.12 1.96 -9.82
C ALA A 289 27.65 2.39 -8.42
N ALA A 290 27.03 1.47 -7.67
CA ALA A 290 26.48 1.78 -6.36
C ALA A 290 27.57 2.38 -5.45
N GLN A 291 27.36 3.61 -4.98
CA GLN A 291 28.20 4.20 -3.94
C GLN A 291 28.13 3.31 -2.70
N ARG A 292 29.29 2.88 -2.19
CA ARG A 292 29.38 2.14 -0.93
C ARG A 292 28.73 2.98 0.17
N VAL A 293 27.66 2.47 0.76
CA VAL A 293 27.05 3.05 1.96
C VAL A 293 28.14 3.08 3.04
N ARG A 294 28.25 4.19 3.80
CA ARG A 294 29.21 4.28 4.92
C ARG A 294 28.99 3.07 5.83
N LEU A 295 30.04 2.26 5.97
CA LEU A 295 30.04 1.11 6.86
C LEU A 295 29.81 1.59 8.30
N LEU A 296 29.17 0.75 9.12
CA LEU A 296 29.04 1.01 10.54
C LEU A 296 30.43 1.26 11.14
N PRO A 297 30.68 2.40 11.81
CA PRO A 297 32.00 2.69 12.37
C PRO A 297 32.39 1.63 13.40
N LYS A 298 33.56 1.01 13.22
CA LYS A 298 34.09 -0.01 14.15
C LYS A 298 34.26 0.53 15.58
N SER A 299 34.44 1.83 15.73
CA SER A 299 34.48 2.53 17.02
C SER A 299 33.18 2.39 17.82
N LEU A 300 32.03 2.38 17.16
CA LEU A 300 30.72 2.18 17.81
C LEU A 300 30.62 0.77 18.40
N LEU A 301 31.03 -0.25 17.63
CA LEU A 301 31.04 -1.65 18.08
C LEU A 301 32.00 -1.87 19.25
N ARG A 302 33.16 -1.22 19.23
CA ARG A 302 34.10 -1.25 20.34
C ARG A 302 33.53 -0.62 21.61
N GLN A 303 32.75 0.46 21.50
CA GLN A 303 32.05 1.04 22.65
C GLN A 303 30.93 0.12 23.17
N ALA A 304 30.17 -0.51 22.27
CA ALA A 304 29.19 -1.52 22.66
C ALA A 304 29.85 -2.69 23.42
N SER A 305 31.02 -3.16 22.97
CA SER A 305 31.82 -4.16 23.69
C SER A 305 32.23 -3.67 25.08
N LYS A 306 32.72 -2.42 25.22
CA LYS A 306 33.10 -1.87 26.53
C LYS A 306 31.92 -1.83 27.50
N LEU A 307 30.73 -1.48 27.04
CA LEU A 307 29.51 -1.48 27.86
C LEU A 307 29.09 -2.91 28.23
N ALA A 308 29.16 -3.83 27.27
CA ALA A 308 28.77 -5.23 27.48
C ALA A 308 29.70 -6.00 28.44
N SER A 309 30.98 -5.63 28.49
CA SER A 309 31.99 -6.26 29.36
C SER A 309 31.96 -5.78 30.82
N LYS A 310 31.15 -4.76 31.16
CA LYS A 310 31.03 -4.32 32.56
C LYS A 310 30.45 -5.44 33.44
N PRO A 311 30.91 -5.60 34.70
CA PRO A 311 30.35 -6.60 35.61
C PRO A 311 28.84 -6.45 35.82
N THR A 312 28.35 -5.20 35.82
CA THR A 312 26.94 -4.83 35.97
C THR A 312 26.09 -5.00 34.69
N SER A 313 26.69 -5.49 33.60
CA SER A 313 26.02 -5.65 32.31
C SER A 313 25.08 -6.86 32.29
N THR A 314 23.87 -6.66 31.78
CA THR A 314 22.85 -7.71 31.68
C THR A 314 23.22 -8.79 30.66
N HIS A 315 22.67 -9.99 30.81
CA HIS A 315 22.81 -11.06 29.82
C HIS A 315 22.34 -10.63 28.43
N ALA A 316 21.25 -9.85 28.36
CA ALA A 316 20.73 -9.28 27.12
C ALA A 316 21.73 -8.34 26.43
N ALA A 317 22.42 -7.47 27.18
CA ALA A 317 23.43 -6.57 26.62
C ALA A 317 24.64 -7.34 26.07
N LYS A 318 25.08 -8.40 26.78
CA LYS A 318 26.14 -9.31 26.31
C LYS A 318 25.75 -10.06 25.03
N ALA A 319 24.51 -10.56 24.97
CA ALA A 319 23.99 -11.23 23.78
C ALA A 319 23.89 -10.27 22.58
N MET A 320 23.36 -9.06 22.80
CA MET A 320 23.22 -8.04 21.78
C MET A 320 24.58 -7.65 21.17
N ASN A 321 25.60 -7.45 22.01
CA ASN A 321 26.95 -7.15 21.53
C ASN A 321 27.52 -8.26 20.63
N ARG A 322 27.32 -9.54 21.00
CA ARG A 322 27.74 -10.68 20.16
C ARG A 322 27.03 -10.68 18.80
N LEU A 323 25.72 -10.40 18.78
CA LEU A 323 24.94 -10.34 17.54
C LEU A 323 25.33 -9.15 16.65
N MET A 324 25.70 -8.01 17.25
CA MET A 324 26.24 -6.87 16.50
C MET A 324 27.56 -7.22 15.80
N TRP A 325 28.48 -7.90 16.50
CA TRP A 325 29.73 -8.36 15.89
C TRP A 325 29.52 -9.46 14.85
N LEU A 326 28.59 -10.39 15.10
CA LEU A 326 28.22 -11.42 14.13
C LEU A 326 27.72 -10.79 12.81
N GLY A 327 26.77 -9.86 12.91
CA GLY A 327 26.26 -9.13 11.74
C GLY A 327 27.33 -8.30 11.04
N PHE A 328 28.26 -7.68 11.79
CA PHE A 328 29.34 -6.87 11.22
C PHE A 328 30.37 -7.71 10.47
N PHE A 329 30.90 -8.78 11.08
CA PHE A 329 31.96 -9.59 10.49
C PHE A 329 31.47 -10.41 9.31
N PHE A 330 30.30 -11.04 9.45
CA PHE A 330 29.76 -11.95 8.43
C PHE A 330 28.81 -11.25 7.44
N LEU A 331 28.64 -9.92 7.56
CA LEU A 331 27.79 -9.08 6.71
C LEU A 331 26.33 -9.58 6.64
N LEU A 332 25.83 -10.10 7.76
CA LEU A 332 24.52 -10.72 7.83
C LEU A 332 23.41 -9.68 7.92
N ARG A 333 22.26 -9.99 7.31
CA ARG A 333 21.02 -9.24 7.52
C ARG A 333 20.39 -9.63 8.86
N PRO A 334 19.64 -8.74 9.54
CA PRO A 334 18.98 -9.07 10.80
C PRO A 334 18.16 -10.37 10.75
N GLY A 335 17.42 -10.63 9.67
CA GLY A 335 16.64 -11.87 9.51
C GLY A 335 17.46 -13.14 9.26
N GLU A 336 18.78 -13.04 9.10
CA GLU A 336 19.68 -14.18 8.98
C GLU A 336 20.21 -14.63 10.35
N PHE A 337 20.17 -13.80 11.40
CA PHE A 337 20.67 -14.17 12.74
C PHE A 337 19.71 -13.84 13.91
N LEU A 338 18.58 -13.19 13.63
CA LEU A 338 17.50 -12.97 14.59
C LEU A 338 16.25 -13.74 14.14
N SER A 339 15.63 -14.45 15.08
CA SER A 339 14.35 -15.11 14.84
C SER A 339 13.20 -14.21 15.29
N LYS A 340 12.24 -13.98 14.39
CA LYS A 340 10.91 -13.41 14.66
C LYS A 340 9.87 -14.25 13.93
N ALA A 341 8.64 -14.31 14.42
CA ALA A 341 7.50 -14.89 13.68
C ALA A 341 7.50 -14.38 12.21
N GLY A 342 7.55 -15.32 11.25
CA GLY A 342 7.62 -15.03 9.80
C GLY A 342 9.02 -14.87 9.20
N THR A 343 10.11 -14.98 9.99
CA THR A 343 11.48 -14.93 9.45
C THR A 343 11.81 -16.25 8.76
N GLN A 344 12.13 -16.20 7.46
CA GLN A 344 12.16 -17.43 6.67
C GLN A 344 13.39 -18.33 6.96
N PHE A 345 14.58 -17.83 7.31
CA PHE A 345 15.78 -18.68 7.47
C PHE A 345 16.87 -18.10 8.41
N PRO A 346 16.69 -18.02 9.74
CA PRO A 346 17.78 -17.68 10.64
C PRO A 346 18.81 -18.81 10.74
N PHE A 347 20.09 -18.45 10.88
CA PHE A 347 21.19 -19.38 11.11
C PHE A 347 20.96 -20.19 12.38
N LYS A 348 21.11 -21.50 12.24
CA LYS A 348 21.13 -22.48 13.31
C LYS A 348 22.56 -22.86 13.63
N LEU A 349 22.79 -23.36 14.83
CA LEU A 349 24.13 -23.77 15.28
C LEU A 349 24.75 -24.86 14.37
N LYS A 350 23.93 -25.74 13.77
CA LYS A 350 24.34 -26.73 12.77
C LYS A 350 24.88 -26.17 11.45
N GLN A 351 24.73 -24.87 11.23
CA GLN A 351 25.24 -24.16 10.05
C GLN A 351 26.52 -23.38 10.37
N VAL A 352 27.03 -23.49 11.59
CA VAL A 352 28.29 -22.89 12.06
C VAL A 352 29.35 -23.98 12.06
N PHE A 353 30.53 -23.70 11.52
CA PHE A 353 31.65 -24.64 11.49
C PHE A 353 32.93 -23.98 12.00
N PHE A 354 33.72 -24.73 12.75
CA PHE A 354 35.00 -24.29 13.31
C PHE A 354 36.12 -25.20 12.79
N CYS A 355 37.24 -24.61 12.37
CA CYS A 355 38.41 -25.37 11.96
C CYS A 355 39.49 -25.32 13.05
N ILE A 356 40.02 -26.49 13.39
CA ILE A 356 41.13 -26.69 14.34
C ILE A 356 42.10 -27.65 13.67
N ASN A 357 43.36 -27.25 13.48
CA ASN A 357 44.39 -28.11 12.85
C ASN A 357 43.94 -28.80 11.56
N ASN A 358 43.30 -28.07 10.64
CA ASN A 358 42.71 -28.56 9.39
C ASN A 358 41.52 -29.53 9.52
N ALA A 359 41.09 -29.88 10.74
CA ALA A 359 39.85 -30.60 10.97
C ALA A 359 38.68 -29.62 11.14
N GLU A 360 37.56 -29.92 10.52
CA GLU A 360 36.34 -29.13 10.60
C GLU A 360 35.34 -29.77 11.57
N PHE A 361 34.81 -28.96 12.48
CA PHE A 361 33.84 -29.37 13.47
C PHE A 361 32.56 -28.54 13.32
N CYS A 362 31.42 -29.21 13.30
CA CYS A 362 30.12 -28.54 13.28
C CYS A 362 29.79 -27.98 14.68
N GLY A 363 29.24 -26.77 14.73
CA GLY A 363 29.08 -25.98 15.95
C GLY A 363 28.10 -26.59 16.95
N ASP A 364 27.23 -27.50 16.53
CA ASP A 364 26.28 -28.20 17.40
C ASP A 364 26.86 -29.46 18.06
N VAL A 365 27.93 -30.02 17.50
CA VAL A 365 28.58 -31.27 17.96
C VAL A 365 30.01 -31.07 18.47
N ILE A 366 30.64 -29.93 18.19
CA ILE A 366 32.00 -29.65 18.66
C ILE A 366 32.08 -29.72 20.20
N PRO A 367 33.03 -30.49 20.77
CA PRO A 367 33.26 -30.53 22.21
C PRO A 367 33.61 -29.16 22.79
N LEU A 368 33.04 -28.82 23.96
CA LEU A 368 33.24 -27.52 24.63
C LEU A 368 34.70 -27.15 24.88
N HIS A 369 35.57 -28.14 25.13
CA HIS A 369 37.00 -27.92 25.38
C HIS A 369 37.77 -27.55 24.10
N LEU A 370 37.24 -27.87 22.91
CA LEU A 370 37.82 -27.51 21.62
C LEU A 370 37.36 -26.13 21.13
N LEU A 371 36.24 -25.63 21.65
CA LEU A 371 35.77 -24.27 21.42
C LEU A 371 36.66 -23.28 22.19
N ASP A 372 37.92 -23.13 21.83
CA ASP A 372 38.86 -22.18 22.46
C ASP A 372 39.46 -21.24 21.41
N THR A 373 39.65 -19.97 21.77
CA THR A 373 40.23 -18.95 20.88
C THR A 373 41.69 -19.19 20.51
N SER A 374 42.41 -20.00 21.30
CA SER A 374 43.78 -20.43 21.01
C SER A 374 43.85 -21.62 20.04
N LEU A 375 42.77 -22.42 19.94
CA LEU A 375 42.72 -23.64 19.14
C LEU A 375 42.04 -23.41 17.78
N VAL A 376 40.96 -22.64 17.76
CA VAL A 376 40.18 -22.38 16.54
C VAL A 376 40.92 -21.38 15.65
N THR A 377 41.27 -21.82 14.45
CA THR A 377 42.00 -20.98 13.47
C THR A 377 41.06 -20.32 12.45
N PHE A 378 39.88 -20.91 12.22
CA PHE A 378 38.90 -20.44 11.25
C PHE A 378 37.47 -20.74 11.70
N ALA A 379 36.52 -19.85 11.40
CA ALA A 379 35.10 -20.09 11.64
C ALA A 379 34.26 -19.70 10.42
N SER A 380 33.21 -20.47 10.14
CA SER A 380 32.41 -20.30 8.93
C SER A 380 30.91 -20.55 9.14
N LEU A 381 30.12 -20.02 8.21
CA LEU A 381 28.67 -20.14 8.13
C LEU A 381 28.28 -20.68 6.75
N ILE A 382 27.40 -21.68 6.72
CA ILE A 382 26.88 -22.28 5.48
C ILE A 382 25.45 -21.79 5.21
N PHE A 383 25.23 -21.19 4.04
CA PHE A 383 23.90 -20.76 3.59
C PHE A 383 23.17 -21.89 2.84
N ASP A 384 22.19 -22.52 3.49
CA ASP A 384 21.34 -23.54 2.85
C ASP A 384 20.53 -22.97 1.68
N LYS A 385 20.08 -21.70 1.79
CA LYS A 385 19.25 -21.01 0.78
C LYS A 385 19.67 -19.54 0.64
N GLN A 386 20.42 -19.20 -0.42
CA GLN A 386 20.68 -17.80 -0.78
C GLN A 386 19.57 -17.27 -1.72
N LYS A 387 19.34 -15.95 -1.74
CA LYS A 387 18.38 -15.22 -2.62
C LYS A 387 18.46 -15.55 -4.13
N ASN A 388 19.43 -16.32 -4.58
CA ASN A 388 19.65 -16.70 -5.97
C ASN A 388 19.58 -18.22 -6.24
N VAL A 389 19.04 -19.03 -5.30
CA VAL A 389 18.80 -20.48 -5.50
C VAL A 389 20.08 -21.30 -5.79
N VAL A 390 21.25 -20.80 -5.37
CA VAL A 390 22.48 -21.60 -5.34
C VAL A 390 22.68 -22.06 -3.88
N PRO A 391 22.47 -23.36 -3.58
CA PRO A 391 22.71 -23.91 -2.25
C PRO A 391 24.20 -23.93 -1.88
N ASP A 392 24.50 -24.07 -0.59
CA ASP A 392 25.80 -24.43 -0.01
C ASP A 392 26.95 -23.43 -0.17
N LYS A 393 26.65 -22.13 -0.25
CA LYS A 393 27.72 -21.14 -0.13
C LYS A 393 28.22 -21.03 1.30
N LYS A 394 29.52 -21.21 1.48
CA LYS A 394 30.23 -21.06 2.74
C LYS A 394 30.91 -19.70 2.80
N ILE A 395 30.66 -18.94 3.86
CA ILE A 395 31.46 -17.75 4.20
C ILE A 395 32.25 -18.06 5.46
N GLY A 396 33.51 -17.65 5.52
CA GLY A 396 34.31 -17.89 6.70
C GLY A 396 35.40 -16.85 6.88
N LEU A 397 35.82 -16.72 8.12
CA LEU A 397 36.81 -15.74 8.56
C LEU A 397 37.82 -16.44 9.46
N GLY A 398 39.09 -16.13 9.24
CA GLY A 398 40.18 -16.57 10.10
C GLY A 398 40.22 -15.81 11.42
N THR A 399 40.86 -16.43 12.41
CA THR A 399 41.17 -15.79 13.68
C THR A 399 42.05 -14.56 13.46
N SER A 400 41.71 -13.44 14.09
CA SER A 400 42.53 -12.23 14.06
C SER A 400 43.23 -12.00 15.40
N PHE A 401 44.49 -11.56 15.35
CA PHE A 401 45.28 -11.21 16.55
C PHE A 401 44.95 -9.84 17.15
N HIS A 402 44.00 -9.10 16.57
CA HIS A 402 43.52 -7.83 17.11
C HIS A 402 42.36 -8.05 18.09
N GLY A 403 42.14 -7.11 19.01
CA GLY A 403 41.11 -7.20 20.06
C GLY A 403 39.65 -7.39 19.57
N ASP A 404 39.39 -7.30 18.26
CA ASP A 404 38.08 -7.61 17.66
C ASP A 404 38.23 -8.86 16.77
N ASN A 405 37.85 -10.02 17.30
CA ASN A 405 38.08 -11.31 16.65
C ASN A 405 36.76 -11.97 16.17
N PRO A 406 36.60 -12.22 14.85
CA PRO A 406 35.39 -12.85 14.31
C PRO A 406 35.19 -14.28 14.83
N THR A 407 36.25 -15.06 15.00
CA THR A 407 36.15 -16.45 15.49
C THR A 407 35.77 -16.47 16.96
N ALA A 408 36.35 -15.59 17.78
CA ALA A 408 35.97 -15.42 19.19
C ALA A 408 34.48 -15.09 19.38
N THR A 409 33.90 -14.31 18.46
CA THR A 409 32.47 -13.99 18.48
C THR A 409 31.61 -15.24 18.31
N LEU A 410 31.91 -16.06 17.29
CA LEU A 410 31.18 -17.32 17.05
C LEU A 410 31.42 -18.35 18.16
N ILE A 411 32.65 -18.46 18.68
CA ILE A 411 32.97 -19.35 19.81
C ILE A 411 32.14 -18.96 21.03
N ALA A 412 32.06 -17.66 21.36
CA ALA A 412 31.28 -17.19 22.50
C ALA A 412 29.77 -17.47 22.34
N ILE A 413 29.25 -17.37 21.11
CA ILE A 413 27.85 -17.71 20.81
C ILE A 413 27.62 -19.22 20.92
N ALA A 414 28.45 -20.04 20.26
CA ALA A 414 28.32 -21.49 20.27
C ALA A 414 28.43 -22.06 21.69
N ARG A 415 29.44 -21.62 22.45
CA ARG A 415 29.63 -22.04 23.84
C ARG A 415 28.43 -21.68 24.71
N HIS A 416 27.90 -20.47 24.58
CA HIS A 416 26.72 -20.04 25.33
C HIS A 416 25.48 -20.89 24.99
N LEU A 417 25.24 -21.16 23.71
CA LEU A 417 24.10 -21.96 23.25
C LEU A 417 24.22 -23.44 23.64
N GLN A 418 25.41 -24.02 23.59
CA GLN A 418 25.64 -25.39 24.05
C GLN A 418 25.46 -25.49 25.56
N GLN A 419 26.02 -24.57 26.34
CA GLN A 419 25.87 -24.54 27.81
C GLN A 419 24.41 -24.34 28.24
N SER A 420 23.64 -23.51 27.54
CA SER A 420 22.20 -23.34 27.82
C SER A 420 21.38 -24.59 27.49
N ARG A 421 21.77 -25.38 26.48
CA ARG A 421 21.07 -26.63 26.14
C ARG A 421 21.28 -27.73 27.19
N HIS A 422 22.46 -27.79 27.80
CA HIS A 422 22.73 -28.72 28.89
C HIS A 422 22.00 -28.38 30.20
N THR A 423 21.53 -27.14 30.36
CA THR A 423 20.80 -26.69 31.55
C THR A 423 19.28 -26.79 31.40
N THR A 424 18.76 -26.84 30.16
CA THR A 424 17.33 -27.01 29.85
C THR A 424 17.00 -28.42 29.36
N GLY A 425 17.70 -29.44 29.85
CA GLY A 425 17.40 -30.84 29.52
C GLY A 425 16.14 -31.35 30.21
N GLU A 426 14.99 -30.89 29.74
CA GLU A 426 13.67 -31.57 29.77
C GLU A 426 13.07 -31.51 28.36
#